data_AF-A0A1V2L2E0-F1
#
_entry.id   AF-A0A1V2L2E0-F1
#
_cell.length_a   1.000
_cell.length_b   1.000
_cell.length_c   1.000
_cell.angle_alpha   90.00
_cell.angle_beta   90.00
_cell.angle_gamma   90.00
#
_symmetry.space_group_name_H-M   'P 1'
#
loop_
_entity.id
_entity.type
_entity.pdbx_description
1 polymer ?
#
loop_
_entity_poly.entity_id
_entity_poly.type
_entity_poly.pdbx_seq_one_letter_code
_entity_poly.pdbx_strand_id
1 'polypeptide(L)'
;MTSYGLISDLLRGISIGIGLSYPKIIHNYIKVPIGILCVLTVIYAFNQALDLVRFPASVACMILCWLLLIASSFTFGTRRTGILVKFFDIPGKFCLQWISVFFTPAFITLPLSTPISAKEAMLIAAVFIVGFAVQMGGVAYICVGLQWITRQIVSSRVVDGNNILYQTPAFQRDMLIGKWIHRNFDYIVFGVGFIISIPIYFSIGYAMPFHLFTSVITFLIMLHAPPARYRIILNPVLCSVAISWLVYYIFSAIRGVSFLDDLRQYKTGRTYLTLFHVPHTDKITSAPGAGDILTSLMDVAIVSLAMPIYAYRADLWRNAIVLLPTILVMTFGSFFIYPPICHIIGISPERSLAFAGRSITLALGTPFTEALAAMSSVCFVLYGTFMVAMASIPPLVHSLRHIVGLGN
;
A
#
# COMPACT_ATOMS: atom_id res chain seq x y z
N MET A 1 -46.30 -0.26 21.89
CA MET A 1 -46.18 0.48 20.62
C MET A 1 -46.16 1.97 20.94
N THR A 2 -44.99 2.59 21.09
CA THR A 2 -44.86 4.05 21.19
C THR A 2 -44.13 4.50 19.94
N SER A 3 -44.88 4.99 18.96
CA SER A 3 -44.33 5.58 17.73
C SER A 3 -43.71 6.93 18.11
N TYR A 4 -42.46 6.89 18.55
CA TYR A 4 -41.62 8.07 18.54
C TYR A 4 -41.53 8.55 17.07
N GLY A 5 -41.49 9.87 16.86
CA GLY A 5 -41.46 10.43 15.52
C GLY A 5 -40.21 9.95 14.75
N LEU A 6 -40.32 9.86 13.43
CA LEU A 6 -39.23 9.40 12.55
C LEU A 6 -37.91 10.19 12.76
N ILE A 7 -38.02 11.45 13.17
CA ILE A 7 -36.89 12.33 13.52
C ILE A 7 -36.25 11.94 14.86
N SER A 8 -37.05 11.60 15.88
CA SER A 8 -36.50 11.18 17.18
C SER A 8 -35.84 9.80 17.10
N ASP A 9 -36.36 8.90 16.28
CA ASP A 9 -35.76 7.59 16.01
C ASP A 9 -34.44 7.74 15.25
N LEU A 10 -34.36 8.69 14.30
CA LEU A 10 -33.13 9.03 13.59
C LEU A 10 -32.07 9.61 14.54
N LEU A 11 -32.43 10.59 15.37
CA LEU A 11 -31.50 11.23 16.32
C LEU A 11 -30.99 10.25 17.37
N ARG A 12 -31.86 9.38 17.90
CA ARG A 12 -31.45 8.30 18.80
C ARG A 12 -30.57 7.28 18.09
N GLY A 13 -30.91 6.88 16.88
CA GLY A 13 -30.09 6.00 16.04
C GLY A 13 -28.69 6.56 15.76
N ILE A 14 -28.58 7.87 15.48
CA ILE A 14 -27.30 8.57 15.31
C ILE A 14 -26.49 8.55 16.61
N SER A 15 -27.12 8.90 17.74
CA SER A 15 -26.46 8.89 19.05
C SER A 15 -25.95 7.50 19.43
N ILE A 16 -26.77 6.46 19.24
CA ILE A 16 -26.39 5.05 19.48
C ILE A 16 -25.26 4.64 18.52
N GLY A 17 -25.34 5.00 17.23
CA GLY A 17 -24.33 4.70 16.22
C GLY A 17 -22.97 5.34 16.52
N ILE A 18 -22.96 6.60 16.98
CA ILE A 18 -21.74 7.28 17.45
C ILE A 18 -21.21 6.63 18.72
N GLY A 19 -22.08 6.32 19.69
CA GLY A 19 -21.70 5.64 20.93
C GLY A 19 -21.04 4.28 20.69
N LEU A 20 -21.62 3.46 19.80
CA LEU A 20 -21.05 2.18 19.37
C LEU A 20 -19.71 2.34 18.63
N SER A 21 -19.55 3.45 17.91
CA SER A 21 -18.33 3.75 17.15
C SER A 21 -17.23 4.40 18.00
N TYR A 22 -17.53 4.86 19.22
CA TYR A 22 -16.61 5.63 20.06
C TYR A 22 -15.23 4.97 20.27
N PRO A 23 -15.12 3.67 20.59
CA PRO A 23 -13.81 3.02 20.73
C PRO A 23 -13.03 3.00 19.41
N LYS A 24 -13.72 2.75 18.29
CA LYS A 24 -13.16 2.78 16.94
C LYS A 24 -12.70 4.20 16.57
N ILE A 25 -13.48 5.22 16.93
CA ILE A 25 -13.17 6.62 16.65
C ILE A 25 -11.89 7.02 17.39
N ILE A 26 -11.81 6.78 18.70
CA ILE A 26 -10.59 7.09 19.47
C ILE A 26 -9.38 6.35 18.89
N HIS A 27 -9.53 5.06 18.58
CA HIS A 27 -8.43 4.28 18.05
C HIS A 27 -7.96 4.80 16.69
N ASN A 28 -8.86 4.90 15.72
CA ASN A 28 -8.51 5.17 14.32
C ASN A 28 -8.30 6.65 13.98
N TYR A 29 -8.96 7.56 14.70
CA TYR A 29 -8.91 9.00 14.39
C TYR A 29 -8.12 9.83 15.41
N ILE A 30 -7.71 9.23 16.54
CA ILE A 30 -6.86 9.91 17.53
C ILE A 30 -5.54 9.15 17.71
N LYS A 31 -5.59 7.90 18.19
CA LYS A 31 -4.37 7.13 18.50
C LYS A 31 -3.53 6.82 17.26
N VAL A 32 -4.17 6.41 16.17
CA VAL A 32 -3.49 6.11 14.90
C VAL A 32 -2.79 7.34 14.31
N PRO A 33 -3.45 8.51 14.11
CA PRO A 33 -2.76 9.71 13.61
C PRO A 33 -1.60 10.16 14.50
N ILE A 34 -1.75 10.13 15.83
CA ILE A 34 -0.65 10.44 16.74
C ILE A 34 0.52 9.47 16.54
N GLY A 35 0.24 8.17 16.47
CA GLY A 35 1.26 7.15 16.21
C GLY A 35 1.96 7.34 14.86
N ILE A 36 1.21 7.68 13.81
CA ILE A 36 1.74 7.99 12.47
C ILE A 36 2.70 9.18 12.56
N LEU A 37 2.29 10.27 13.21
CA LEU A 37 3.13 11.46 13.39
C LEU A 37 4.41 11.16 14.17
N CYS A 38 4.32 10.34 15.22
CA CYS A 38 5.50 9.90 15.96
C CYS A 38 6.47 9.12 15.05
N VAL A 39 5.98 8.16 14.27
CA VAL A 39 6.83 7.39 13.34
C VAL A 39 7.44 8.29 12.26
N LEU A 40 6.65 9.17 11.65
CA LEU A 40 7.15 10.12 10.64
C LEU A 40 8.23 11.04 11.21
N THR A 41 8.08 11.49 12.46
CA THR A 41 9.08 12.32 13.15
C THR A 41 10.39 11.56 13.35
N VAL A 42 10.31 10.28 13.74
CA VAL A 42 11.50 9.41 13.87
C VAL A 42 12.17 9.23 12.52
N ILE A 43 11.41 8.94 11.46
CA ILE A 43 12.00 8.78 10.13
C ILE A 43 12.63 10.09 9.64
N TYR A 44 11.97 11.23 9.87
CA TYR A 44 12.51 12.55 9.54
C TYR A 44 13.83 12.82 10.27
N ALA A 45 13.88 12.62 11.58
CA ALA A 45 15.10 12.79 12.37
C ALA A 45 16.21 11.86 11.90
N PHE A 46 15.86 10.63 11.53
CA PHE A 46 16.81 9.66 11.00
C PHE A 46 17.32 10.04 9.60
N ASN A 47 16.45 10.60 8.75
CA ASN A 47 16.83 11.10 7.43
C ASN A 47 17.86 12.24 7.55
N GLN A 48 17.63 13.19 8.45
CA GLN A 48 18.57 14.28 8.72
C GLN A 48 19.93 13.77 9.20
N ALA A 49 19.96 12.71 10.01
CA ALA A 49 21.20 12.09 10.45
C ALA A 49 21.93 11.33 9.34
N LEU A 50 21.21 10.89 8.30
CA LEU A 50 21.71 10.09 7.19
C LEU A 50 22.06 10.90 5.93
N ASP A 51 21.99 12.23 5.94
CA ASP A 51 22.17 13.10 4.75
C ASP A 51 23.49 12.86 3.96
N LEU A 52 24.45 12.12 4.52
CA LEU A 52 25.68 11.69 3.85
C LEU A 52 25.50 10.46 2.92
N VAL A 53 24.44 9.66 3.08
CA VAL A 53 24.20 8.43 2.32
C VAL A 53 22.84 8.54 1.61
N ARG A 54 22.83 8.37 0.29
CA ARG A 54 21.59 8.28 -0.51
C ARG A 54 20.86 6.94 -0.25
N PHE A 55 20.37 6.76 0.96
CA PHE A 55 19.66 5.57 1.39
C PHE A 55 18.29 5.94 1.99
N PRO A 56 17.19 5.24 1.62
CA PRO A 56 15.86 5.54 2.15
C PRO A 56 15.80 5.40 3.67
N ALA A 57 15.51 6.50 4.35
CA ALA A 57 15.40 6.52 5.81
C ALA A 57 14.32 5.56 6.34
N SER A 58 13.19 5.39 5.64
CA SER A 58 12.12 4.47 6.06
C SER A 58 12.55 3.00 6.10
N VAL A 59 13.35 2.55 5.12
CA VAL A 59 13.88 1.17 5.09
C VAL A 59 14.97 0.98 6.15
N ALA A 60 15.81 1.99 6.36
CA ALA A 60 16.80 1.94 7.41
C ALA A 60 16.14 1.87 8.80
N CYS A 61 15.12 2.70 9.04
CA CYS A 61 14.30 2.67 10.24
C CYS A 61 13.60 1.33 10.43
N MET A 62 13.11 0.68 9.36
CA MET A 62 12.55 -0.67 9.44
C MET A 62 13.57 -1.69 9.96
N ILE A 63 14.77 -1.72 9.39
CA ILE A 63 15.85 -2.64 9.80
C ILE A 63 16.29 -2.34 11.23
N LEU A 64 16.52 -1.06 11.55
CA LEU A 64 16.89 -0.62 12.89
C LEU A 64 15.82 -0.99 13.92
N CYS A 65 14.55 -0.74 13.63
CA CYS A 65 13.43 -1.11 14.50
C CYS A 65 13.42 -2.62 14.75
N TRP A 66 13.57 -3.43 13.71
CA TRP A 66 13.65 -4.88 13.85
C TRP A 66 14.84 -5.33 14.73
N LEU A 67 16.03 -4.78 14.52
CA LEU A 67 17.21 -5.07 15.34
C LEU A 67 17.02 -4.64 16.80
N LEU A 68 16.43 -3.47 17.04
CA LEU A 68 16.12 -2.98 18.39
C LEU A 68 15.09 -3.86 19.08
N LEU A 69 14.09 -4.39 18.37
CA LEU A 69 13.14 -5.35 18.93
C LEU A 69 13.82 -6.67 19.30
N ILE A 70 14.75 -7.16 18.49
CA ILE A 70 15.57 -8.34 18.82
C ILE A 70 16.40 -8.06 20.07
N ALA A 71 17.16 -6.95 20.10
CA ALA A 71 17.99 -6.57 21.23
C ALA A 71 17.16 -6.40 22.51
N SER A 72 15.99 -5.74 22.42
CA SER A 72 15.04 -5.59 23.53
C SER A 72 14.53 -6.95 24.01
N SER A 73 14.24 -7.88 23.10
CA SER A 73 13.78 -9.23 23.47
C SER A 73 14.83 -10.02 24.25
N PHE A 74 16.11 -9.83 23.92
CA PHE A 74 17.23 -10.46 24.59
C PHE A 74 17.53 -9.82 25.96
N THR A 75 17.46 -8.49 26.04
CA THR A 75 17.83 -7.71 27.25
C THR A 75 16.70 -7.60 28.28
N PHE A 76 15.47 -7.34 27.84
CA PHE A 76 14.32 -7.07 28.72
C PHE A 76 13.28 -8.20 28.75
N GLY A 77 13.47 -9.24 27.93
CA GLY A 77 12.58 -10.37 27.81
C GLY A 77 11.36 -10.09 26.91
N THR A 78 10.77 -11.18 26.41
CA THR A 78 9.67 -11.15 25.43
C THR A 78 8.42 -10.41 25.93
N ARG A 79 8.12 -10.47 27.23
CA ARG A 79 6.96 -9.82 27.83
C ARG A 79 7.02 -8.29 27.74
N ARG A 80 8.18 -7.69 28.03
CA ARG A 80 8.35 -6.22 27.97
C ARG A 80 8.42 -5.74 26.52
N THR A 81 9.14 -6.46 25.65
CA THR A 81 9.15 -6.16 24.21
C THR A 81 7.75 -6.25 23.60
N GLY A 82 6.90 -7.15 24.09
CA GLY A 82 5.49 -7.22 23.67
C GLY A 82 4.69 -5.94 23.93
N ILE A 83 5.06 -5.14 24.92
CA ILE A 83 4.43 -3.83 25.18
C ILE A 83 4.85 -2.83 24.09
N LEU A 84 6.14 -2.81 23.72
CA LEU A 84 6.65 -1.97 22.63
C LEU A 84 5.98 -2.33 21.30
N VAL A 85 5.91 -3.62 20.98
CA VAL A 85 5.24 -4.11 19.76
C VAL A 85 3.77 -3.66 19.74
N LYS A 86 3.04 -3.76 20.86
CA LYS A 86 1.65 -3.29 20.94
C LYS A 86 1.50 -1.80 20.66
N PHE A 87 2.45 -0.98 21.06
CA PHE A 87 2.42 0.46 20.80
C PHE A 87 2.66 0.77 19.32
N PHE A 88 3.68 0.15 18.71
CA PHE A 88 3.97 0.29 17.28
C PHE A 88 2.89 -0.31 16.38
N ASP A 89 2.23 -1.38 16.83
CA ASP A 89 1.12 -2.02 16.13
C ASP A 89 -0.07 -1.08 15.92
N ILE A 90 -0.25 -0.04 16.75
CA ILE A 90 -1.38 0.89 16.62
C ILE A 90 -1.33 1.61 15.26
N PRO A 91 -0.32 2.43 14.93
CA PRO A 91 -0.19 3.00 13.59
C PRO A 91 0.17 1.93 12.55
N GLY A 92 0.96 0.92 12.94
CA GLY A 92 1.52 -0.02 11.98
C GLY A 92 0.49 -0.97 11.37
N LYS A 93 -0.41 -1.53 12.16
CA LYS A 93 -1.50 -2.38 11.61
C LYS A 93 -2.43 -1.58 10.71
N PHE A 94 -2.73 -0.33 11.08
CA PHE A 94 -3.51 0.55 10.23
C PHE A 94 -2.79 0.78 8.89
N CYS A 95 -1.52 1.21 8.92
CA CYS A 95 -0.79 1.49 7.69
C CYS A 95 -0.61 0.24 6.80
N LEU A 96 -0.39 -0.94 7.39
CA LEU A 96 -0.30 -2.19 6.64
C LEU A 96 -1.64 -2.62 6.02
N GLN A 97 -2.76 -2.40 6.71
CA GLN A 97 -4.10 -2.68 6.16
C GLN A 97 -4.47 -1.76 5.00
N TRP A 98 -4.01 -0.51 5.04
CA TRP A 98 -4.30 0.52 4.04
C TRP A 98 -3.21 0.64 2.96
N ILE A 99 -2.22 -0.24 2.96
CA ILE A 99 -1.03 -0.14 2.11
C ILE A 99 -1.37 -0.06 0.62
N SER A 100 -2.43 -0.74 0.17
CA SER A 100 -2.89 -0.71 -1.22
C SER A 100 -3.29 0.70 -1.68
N VAL A 101 -3.86 1.51 -0.79
CA VAL A 101 -4.21 2.91 -1.08
C VAL A 101 -2.95 3.76 -1.18
N PHE A 102 -1.95 3.50 -0.34
CA PHE A 102 -0.70 4.25 -0.34
C PHE A 102 0.14 4.03 -1.61
N PHE A 103 -0.13 2.96 -2.36
CA PHE A 103 0.45 2.71 -3.69
C PHE A 103 -0.29 3.39 -4.84
N THR A 104 -1.53 3.86 -4.64
CA THR A 104 -2.32 4.55 -5.69
C THR A 104 -1.62 5.76 -6.34
N PRO A 105 -0.75 6.54 -5.65
CA PRO A 105 -0.06 7.66 -6.28
C PRO A 105 0.76 7.28 -7.51
N ALA A 106 1.42 6.12 -7.48
CA ALA A 106 2.21 5.65 -8.62
C ALA A 106 1.30 5.48 -9.86
N PHE A 107 0.14 4.85 -9.68
CA PHE A 107 -0.83 4.67 -10.75
C PHE A 107 -1.47 5.99 -11.19
N ILE A 108 -1.90 6.84 -10.24
CA ILE A 108 -2.61 8.09 -10.56
C ILE A 108 -1.72 9.02 -11.39
N THR A 109 -0.42 9.08 -11.11
CA THR A 109 0.54 9.92 -11.87
C THR A 109 0.99 9.33 -13.21
N LEU A 110 0.52 8.13 -13.59
CA LEU A 110 0.94 7.47 -14.82
C LEU A 110 0.75 8.31 -16.10
N PRO A 111 -0.35 9.08 -16.29
CA PRO A 111 -0.50 9.95 -17.46
C PRO A 111 0.56 11.05 -17.61
N LEU A 112 1.29 11.37 -16.53
CA LEU A 112 2.37 12.37 -16.52
C LEU A 112 3.73 11.79 -16.94
N SER A 113 3.82 10.47 -17.11
CA SER A 113 5.06 9.79 -17.42
C SER A 113 5.52 9.96 -18.88
N THR A 114 6.76 9.60 -19.17
CA THR A 114 7.28 9.72 -20.54
C THR A 114 6.50 8.81 -21.50
N PRO A 115 6.10 9.31 -22.68
CA PRO A 115 5.36 8.50 -23.64
C PRO A 115 6.08 7.20 -23.99
N ILE A 116 5.30 6.13 -24.19
CA ILE A 116 5.80 4.81 -24.57
C ILE A 116 5.16 4.41 -25.89
N SER A 117 5.96 3.84 -26.81
CA SER A 117 5.41 3.22 -28.03
C SER A 117 4.60 1.98 -27.67
N ALA A 118 3.44 1.78 -28.31
CA ALA A 118 2.59 0.60 -28.07
C ALA A 118 3.37 -0.73 -28.17
N LYS A 119 4.32 -0.83 -29.11
CA LYS A 119 5.21 -1.99 -29.23
C LYS A 119 6.02 -2.24 -27.96
N GLU A 120 6.65 -1.21 -27.43
CA GLU A 120 7.50 -1.31 -26.24
C GLU A 120 6.65 -1.58 -24.98
N ALA A 121 5.46 -0.97 -24.87
CA ALA A 121 4.51 -1.27 -23.78
C ALA A 121 4.07 -2.74 -23.79
N MET A 122 3.80 -3.32 -24.96
CA MET A 122 3.44 -4.73 -25.10
C MET A 122 4.61 -5.67 -24.79
N LEU A 123 5.84 -5.31 -25.18
CA LEU A 123 7.03 -6.09 -24.80
C LEU A 123 7.26 -6.06 -23.29
N ILE A 124 7.12 -4.90 -22.65
CA ILE A 124 7.18 -4.75 -21.19
C ILE A 124 6.12 -5.64 -20.53
N ALA A 125 4.87 -5.60 -21.02
CA ALA A 125 3.79 -6.46 -20.51
C ALA A 125 4.10 -7.96 -20.65
N ALA A 126 4.60 -8.39 -21.81
CA ALA A 126 4.96 -9.78 -22.07
C ALA A 126 6.09 -10.27 -21.16
N VAL A 127 7.16 -9.47 -21.02
CA VAL A 127 8.29 -9.77 -20.14
C VAL A 127 7.88 -9.86 -18.67
N PHE A 128 6.84 -9.12 -18.26
CA PHE A 128 6.30 -9.25 -16.91
C PHE A 128 5.49 -10.53 -16.71
N ILE A 129 4.61 -10.89 -17.64
CA ILE A 129 3.81 -12.12 -17.51
C ILE A 129 4.73 -13.34 -17.50
N VAL A 130 5.66 -13.40 -18.45
CA VAL A 130 6.64 -14.49 -18.55
C VAL A 130 7.60 -14.45 -17.37
N GLY A 131 8.15 -13.28 -17.04
CA GLY A 131 9.07 -13.10 -15.92
C GLY A 131 8.45 -13.48 -14.58
N PHE A 132 7.19 -13.14 -14.35
CA PHE A 132 6.43 -13.55 -13.16
C PHE A 132 6.27 -15.07 -13.11
N ALA A 133 5.86 -15.71 -14.21
CA ALA A 133 5.72 -17.17 -14.25
C ALA A 133 7.06 -17.88 -14.00
N VAL A 134 8.14 -17.40 -14.63
CA VAL A 134 9.51 -17.93 -14.44
C VAL A 134 9.99 -17.71 -13.00
N GLN A 135 9.79 -16.52 -12.44
CA GLN A 135 10.22 -16.21 -11.07
C GLN A 135 9.43 -17.02 -10.05
N MET A 136 8.11 -17.14 -10.22
CA MET A 136 7.26 -17.95 -9.36
C MET A 136 7.63 -19.43 -9.43
N GLY A 137 7.78 -19.98 -10.64
CA GLY A 137 8.24 -21.35 -10.84
C GLY A 137 9.63 -21.57 -10.25
N GLY A 138 10.57 -20.66 -10.53
CA GLY A 138 11.94 -20.71 -10.00
C GLY A 138 11.98 -20.72 -8.48
N VAL A 139 11.24 -19.82 -7.81
CA VAL A 139 11.12 -19.81 -6.35
C VAL A 139 10.55 -21.14 -5.85
N ALA A 140 9.46 -21.63 -6.44
CA ALA A 140 8.83 -22.88 -6.02
C ALA A 140 9.78 -24.08 -6.17
N TYR A 141 10.39 -24.28 -7.34
CA TYR A 141 11.27 -25.42 -7.61
C TYR A 141 12.56 -25.38 -6.78
N ILE A 142 13.16 -24.19 -6.58
CA ILE A 142 14.35 -24.07 -5.72
C ILE A 142 13.97 -24.34 -4.26
N CYS A 143 12.86 -23.78 -3.76
CA CYS A 143 12.40 -24.05 -2.40
C CYS A 143 12.09 -25.53 -2.18
N VAL A 144 11.35 -26.17 -3.10
CA VAL A 144 11.03 -27.62 -3.01
C VAL A 144 12.28 -28.47 -3.10
N GLY A 145 13.20 -28.17 -4.02
CA GLY A 145 14.47 -28.88 -4.15
C GLY A 145 15.32 -28.79 -2.88
N LEU A 146 15.45 -27.58 -2.31
CA LEU A 146 16.17 -27.38 -1.07
C LEU A 146 15.47 -28.03 0.12
N GLN A 147 14.14 -28.00 0.20
CA GLN A 147 13.37 -28.69 1.23
C GLN A 147 13.55 -30.21 1.17
N TRP A 148 13.58 -30.77 -0.04
CA TRP A 148 13.82 -32.20 -0.24
C TRP A 148 15.22 -32.60 0.23
N ILE A 149 16.24 -31.81 -0.12
CA ILE A 149 17.63 -32.02 0.32
C ILE A 149 17.77 -31.89 1.84
N THR A 150 17.13 -30.89 2.44
CA THR A 150 17.23 -30.58 3.87
C THR A 150 16.28 -31.38 4.75
N ARG A 151 15.41 -32.23 4.17
CA ARG A 151 14.35 -33.01 4.85
C ARG A 151 13.47 -32.17 5.78
N GLN A 152 13.29 -30.89 5.47
CA GLN A 152 12.40 -30.02 6.23
C GLN A 152 10.96 -30.27 5.77
N ILE A 153 10.20 -31.08 6.52
CA ILE A 153 8.76 -31.25 6.33
C ILE A 153 8.07 -30.00 6.88
N VAL A 154 7.55 -29.15 6.00
CA VAL A 154 6.78 -27.98 6.39
C VAL A 154 5.39 -28.41 6.85
N SER A 155 5.17 -28.50 8.17
CA SER A 155 3.82 -28.58 8.73
C SER A 155 3.21 -27.19 8.72
N SER A 156 2.38 -26.92 7.71
CA SER A 156 1.59 -25.69 7.66
C SER A 156 0.45 -25.82 8.66
N ARG A 157 0.58 -25.20 9.86
CA ARG A 157 -0.61 -24.88 10.65
C ARG A 157 -1.29 -23.68 10.01
N VAL A 158 -2.31 -23.95 9.19
CA VAL A 158 -3.34 -22.97 8.87
C VAL A 158 -4.00 -22.60 10.19
N VAL A 159 -3.79 -21.38 10.67
CA VAL A 159 -4.62 -20.82 11.74
C VAL A 159 -5.90 -20.37 11.04
N ASP A 160 -6.93 -21.22 11.12
CA ASP A 160 -8.27 -20.85 10.71
C ASP A 160 -8.73 -19.66 11.56
N GLY A 161 -8.98 -18.54 10.89
CA GLY A 161 -9.63 -17.39 11.49
C GLY A 161 -11.07 -17.77 11.83
N ASN A 162 -11.34 -17.95 13.12
CA ASN A 162 -12.69 -18.14 13.64
C ASN A 162 -13.61 -17.00 13.15
N ASN A 163 -14.55 -17.34 12.26
CA ASN A 163 -15.72 -16.52 12.02
C ASN A 163 -16.67 -16.66 13.21
N ILE A 164 -16.65 -15.69 14.13
CA ILE A 164 -17.65 -15.59 15.18
C ILE A 164 -18.90 -14.99 14.56
N LEU A 165 -19.85 -15.84 14.17
CA LEU A 165 -21.21 -15.43 13.82
C LEU A 165 -21.92 -14.98 15.10
N TYR A 166 -22.08 -13.67 15.26
CA TYR A 166 -23.00 -13.13 16.26
C TYR A 166 -24.44 -13.33 15.77
N GLN A 167 -25.17 -14.29 16.35
CA GLN A 167 -26.63 -14.23 16.36
C GLN A 167 -27.05 -13.05 17.25
N THR A 168 -27.87 -12.13 16.71
CA THR A 168 -28.46 -11.05 17.50
C THR A 168 -29.97 -11.24 17.65
N PRO A 169 -30.56 -10.98 18.85
CA PRO A 169 -31.99 -11.05 19.06
C PRO A 169 -32.72 -9.80 18.52
N ALA A 170 -34.05 -9.83 18.65
CA ALA A 170 -35.10 -9.12 17.89
C ALA A 170 -34.94 -7.59 17.61
N PHE A 171 -35.55 -7.20 16.48
CA PHE A 171 -35.49 -5.93 15.75
C PHE A 171 -36.16 -4.72 16.44
N GLN A 172 -35.42 -3.60 16.52
CA GLN A 172 -35.94 -2.25 16.81
C GLN A 172 -35.28 -1.25 15.83
N ARG A 173 -36.06 -0.35 15.20
CA ARG A 173 -35.60 0.50 14.07
C ARG A 173 -34.37 1.35 14.41
N ASP A 174 -34.30 1.87 15.63
CA ASP A 174 -33.21 2.75 16.10
C ASP A 174 -31.86 2.01 16.16
N MET A 175 -31.88 0.72 16.50
CA MET A 175 -30.67 -0.12 16.58
C MET A 175 -30.15 -0.51 15.20
N LEU A 176 -31.02 -0.60 14.18
CA LEU A 176 -30.61 -0.81 12.78
C LEU A 176 -29.89 0.41 12.25
N ILE A 177 -30.43 1.61 12.53
CA ILE A 177 -29.80 2.89 12.15
C ILE A 177 -28.43 3.00 12.84
N GLY A 178 -28.36 2.71 14.15
CA GLY A 178 -27.11 2.71 14.89
C GLY A 178 -26.06 1.74 14.34
N LYS A 179 -26.44 0.49 14.05
CA LYS A 179 -25.55 -0.51 13.43
C LYS A 179 -25.13 -0.12 12.01
N TRP A 180 -26.03 0.47 11.23
CA TRP A 180 -25.73 0.95 9.87
C TRP A 180 -24.72 2.10 9.91
N ILE A 181 -24.90 3.08 10.80
CA ILE A 181 -23.96 4.18 11.00
C ILE A 181 -22.60 3.64 11.43
N HIS A 182 -22.58 2.73 12.42
CA HIS A 182 -21.33 2.12 12.87
C HIS A 182 -20.58 1.40 11.73
N ARG A 183 -21.30 0.64 10.90
CA ARG A 183 -20.72 -0.09 9.77
C ARG A 183 -20.23 0.85 8.66
N ASN A 184 -20.95 1.92 8.38
CA ASN A 184 -20.64 2.86 7.29
C ASN A 184 -19.88 4.11 7.77
N PHE A 185 -19.41 4.14 9.01
CA PHE A 185 -18.81 5.33 9.62
C PHE A 185 -17.67 5.91 8.78
N ASP A 186 -16.75 5.06 8.32
CA ASP A 186 -15.59 5.50 7.55
C ASP A 186 -16.03 6.11 6.20
N TYR A 187 -17.03 5.52 5.53
CA TYR A 187 -17.64 6.08 4.31
C TYR A 187 -18.26 7.45 4.53
N ILE A 188 -18.95 7.63 5.66
CA ILE A 188 -19.57 8.91 6.01
C ILE A 188 -18.47 9.97 6.22
N VAL A 189 -17.41 9.64 6.96
CA VAL A 189 -16.31 10.58 7.22
C VAL A 189 -15.60 10.99 5.93
N PHE A 190 -15.19 10.03 5.11
CA PHE A 190 -14.50 10.33 3.85
C PHE A 190 -15.44 10.96 2.80
N GLY A 191 -16.74 10.62 2.82
CA GLY A 191 -17.77 11.25 1.99
C GLY A 191 -18.01 12.71 2.35
N VAL A 192 -18.12 13.03 3.64
CA VAL A 192 -18.23 14.41 4.11
C VAL A 192 -16.94 15.18 3.80
N GLY A 193 -15.77 14.57 3.98
CA GLY A 193 -14.49 15.15 3.59
C GLY A 193 -14.42 15.48 2.10
N PHE A 194 -14.88 14.57 1.23
CA PHE A 194 -15.00 14.79 -0.21
C PHE A 194 -15.90 16.00 -0.51
N ILE A 195 -17.10 16.07 0.08
CA ILE A 195 -18.03 17.20 -0.12
C ILE A 195 -17.39 18.53 0.32
N ILE A 196 -16.73 18.57 1.49
CA ILE A 196 -16.06 19.77 2.01
C ILE A 196 -14.87 20.20 1.12
N SER A 197 -14.19 19.24 0.51
CA SER A 197 -13.03 19.53 -0.35
C SER A 197 -13.40 20.16 -1.70
N ILE A 198 -14.65 20.01 -2.16
CA ILE A 198 -15.10 20.61 -3.44
C ILE A 198 -15.06 22.15 -3.37
N PRO A 199 -15.65 22.83 -2.36
CA PRO A 199 -15.49 24.26 -2.20
C PRO A 199 -14.02 24.71 -2.12
N ILE A 200 -13.18 23.98 -1.38
CA ILE A 200 -11.74 24.30 -1.24
C ILE A 200 -11.04 24.25 -2.60
N TYR A 201 -11.36 23.23 -3.41
CA TYR A 201 -10.80 23.04 -4.74
C TYR A 201 -11.13 24.20 -5.69
N PHE A 202 -12.38 24.66 -5.70
CA PHE A 202 -12.82 25.73 -6.61
C PHE A 202 -12.51 27.14 -6.10
N SER A 203 -12.49 27.37 -4.78
CA SER A 203 -12.30 28.71 -4.20
C SER A 203 -10.84 29.07 -3.94
N ILE A 204 -10.11 28.19 -3.26
CA ILE A 204 -8.70 28.42 -2.85
C ILE A 204 -7.75 27.89 -3.92
N GLY A 205 -8.24 26.98 -4.77
CA GLY A 205 -7.45 26.36 -5.82
C GLY A 205 -6.49 25.29 -5.31
N TYR A 206 -6.57 24.91 -4.04
CA TYR A 206 -5.73 23.89 -3.43
C TYR A 206 -6.28 22.48 -3.67
N ALA A 207 -5.61 21.71 -4.54
CA ALA A 207 -6.14 20.44 -5.04
C ALA A 207 -6.03 19.25 -4.07
N MET A 208 -5.13 19.31 -3.10
CA MET A 208 -4.81 18.17 -2.24
C MET A 208 -6.01 17.54 -1.54
N PRO A 209 -6.87 18.28 -0.81
CA PRO A 209 -7.97 17.64 -0.07
C PRO A 209 -8.92 16.93 -1.01
N PHE A 210 -9.24 17.55 -2.15
CA PHE A 210 -10.13 16.98 -3.16
C PHE A 210 -9.56 15.71 -3.76
N HIS A 211 -8.30 15.75 -4.19
CA HIS A 211 -7.62 14.57 -4.72
C HIS A 211 -7.55 13.44 -3.70
N LEU A 212 -7.16 13.73 -2.45
CA LEU A 212 -7.01 12.74 -1.38
C LEU A 212 -8.34 12.05 -1.04
N PHE A 213 -9.39 12.83 -0.76
CA PHE A 213 -10.69 12.26 -0.42
C PHE A 213 -11.29 11.47 -1.58
N THR A 214 -11.09 11.90 -2.82
CA THR A 214 -11.49 11.15 -4.02
C THR A 214 -10.76 9.81 -4.10
N SER A 215 -9.43 9.77 -3.95
CA SER A 215 -8.67 8.51 -4.02
C SER A 215 -9.11 7.53 -2.93
N VAL A 216 -9.33 8.02 -1.70
CA VAL A 216 -9.71 7.18 -0.56
C VAL A 216 -11.15 6.68 -0.72
N ILE A 217 -12.11 7.54 -1.08
CA ILE A 217 -13.51 7.12 -1.18
C ILE A 217 -13.75 6.19 -2.36
N THR A 218 -13.13 6.43 -3.51
CA THR A 218 -13.24 5.54 -4.68
C THR A 218 -12.64 4.17 -4.38
N PHE A 219 -11.53 4.11 -3.63
CA PHE A 219 -10.97 2.85 -3.16
C PHE A 219 -11.92 2.12 -2.20
N LEU A 220 -12.46 2.81 -1.21
CA LEU A 220 -13.41 2.23 -0.26
C LEU A 220 -14.67 1.70 -0.94
N ILE A 221 -15.20 2.42 -1.92
CA ILE A 221 -16.33 1.97 -2.75
C ILE A 221 -15.92 0.71 -3.51
N MET A 222 -14.78 0.72 -4.20
CA MET A 222 -14.32 -0.43 -5.00
C MET A 222 -13.95 -1.66 -4.18
N LEU A 223 -13.65 -1.52 -2.89
CA LEU A 223 -13.44 -2.65 -2.00
C LEU A 223 -14.72 -3.46 -1.76
N HIS A 224 -15.90 -2.82 -1.85
CA HIS A 224 -17.19 -3.42 -1.50
C HIS A 224 -18.20 -3.49 -2.65
N ALA A 225 -18.04 -2.66 -3.69
CA ALA A 225 -18.94 -2.58 -4.83
C ALA A 225 -18.96 -3.81 -5.77
N PRO A 226 -17.83 -4.44 -6.16
CA PRO A 226 -17.87 -5.49 -7.16
C PRO A 226 -18.53 -6.78 -6.60
N PRO A 227 -19.57 -7.31 -7.29
CA PRO A 227 -20.16 -8.61 -6.97
C PRO A 227 -19.09 -9.71 -7.00
N ALA A 228 -19.23 -10.76 -6.17
CA ALA A 228 -18.24 -11.82 -6.03
C ALA A 228 -17.76 -12.42 -7.37
N ARG A 229 -18.64 -12.44 -8.39
CA ARG A 229 -18.34 -12.93 -9.75
C ARG A 229 -17.34 -12.08 -10.53
N TYR A 230 -17.28 -10.77 -10.28
CA TYR A 230 -16.42 -9.84 -11.02
C TYR A 230 -15.16 -9.41 -10.26
N ARG A 231 -15.00 -9.80 -8.98
CA ARG A 231 -13.79 -9.54 -8.19
C ARG A 231 -12.52 -10.18 -8.76
N ILE A 232 -12.68 -11.20 -9.61
CA ILE A 232 -11.59 -11.86 -10.34
C ILE A 232 -10.96 -10.94 -11.39
N ILE A 233 -11.75 -10.05 -11.98
CA ILE A 233 -11.34 -9.18 -13.09
C ILE A 233 -11.14 -7.74 -12.62
N LEU A 234 -12.02 -7.26 -11.74
CA LEU A 234 -12.01 -5.90 -11.22
C LEU A 234 -11.13 -5.80 -9.99
N ASN A 235 -9.84 -5.57 -10.20
CA ASN A 235 -8.96 -5.26 -9.08
C ASN A 235 -9.37 -3.93 -8.42
N PRO A 236 -9.65 -3.90 -7.10
CA PRO A 236 -10.13 -2.70 -6.42
C PRO A 236 -9.20 -1.48 -6.54
N VAL A 237 -7.88 -1.69 -6.55
CA VAL A 237 -6.89 -0.62 -6.70
C VAL A 237 -7.00 -0.01 -8.09
N LEU A 238 -6.89 -0.81 -9.15
CA LEU A 238 -6.89 -0.31 -10.53
C LEU A 238 -8.22 0.36 -10.90
N CYS A 239 -9.33 -0.23 -10.49
CA CYS A 239 -10.66 0.34 -10.73
C CYS A 239 -10.83 1.67 -9.97
N SER A 240 -10.34 1.75 -8.73
CA SER A 240 -10.41 3.01 -7.97
C SER A 240 -9.60 4.13 -8.60
N VAL A 241 -8.43 3.81 -9.18
CA VAL A 241 -7.61 4.78 -9.93
C VAL A 241 -8.33 5.25 -11.18
N ALA A 242 -8.92 4.34 -11.96
CA ALA A 242 -9.67 4.70 -13.16
C ALA A 242 -10.88 5.60 -12.86
N ILE A 243 -11.62 5.30 -11.78
CA ILE A 243 -12.74 6.15 -11.33
C ILE A 243 -12.20 7.49 -10.82
N SER A 244 -11.09 7.51 -10.07
CA SER A 244 -10.46 8.75 -9.62
C SER A 244 -10.06 9.65 -10.78
N TRP A 245 -9.46 9.08 -11.85
CA TRP A 245 -9.14 9.84 -13.06
C TRP A 245 -10.39 10.43 -13.72
N LEU A 246 -11.48 9.68 -13.80
CA LEU A 246 -12.74 10.20 -14.33
C LEU A 246 -13.25 11.38 -13.50
N VAL A 247 -13.23 11.27 -12.17
CA VAL A 247 -13.63 12.36 -11.27
C VAL A 247 -12.71 13.58 -11.43
N TYR A 248 -11.39 13.40 -11.45
CA TYR A 248 -10.45 14.49 -11.66
C TYR A 248 -10.64 15.16 -13.01
N TYR A 249 -10.85 14.39 -14.07
CA TYR A 249 -11.12 14.91 -15.41
C TYR A 249 -12.39 15.77 -15.45
N ILE A 250 -13.49 15.30 -14.84
CA ILE A 250 -14.75 16.06 -14.79
C ILE A 250 -14.55 17.38 -14.04
N PHE A 251 -13.93 17.34 -12.86
CA PHE A 251 -13.76 18.53 -12.03
C PHE A 251 -12.72 19.50 -12.58
N SER A 252 -11.64 19.02 -13.21
CA SER A 252 -10.67 19.88 -13.90
C SER A 252 -11.30 20.57 -15.10
N ALA A 253 -12.14 19.86 -15.86
CA ALA A 253 -12.90 20.44 -16.98
C ALA A 253 -13.87 21.52 -16.51
N ILE A 254 -14.58 21.31 -15.39
CA ILE A 254 -15.46 22.34 -14.78
C ILE A 254 -14.65 23.56 -14.33
N ARG A 255 -13.44 23.35 -13.79
CA ARG A 255 -12.54 24.44 -13.37
C ARG A 255 -11.90 25.18 -14.55
N GLY A 256 -11.98 24.63 -15.76
CA GLY A 256 -11.32 25.19 -16.95
C GLY A 256 -9.82 24.96 -17.00
N VAL A 257 -9.30 23.95 -16.30
CA VAL A 257 -7.87 23.58 -16.27
C VAL A 257 -7.66 22.27 -17.00
N SER A 258 -6.52 22.14 -17.70
CA SER A 258 -6.14 20.87 -18.34
C SER A 258 -6.02 19.76 -17.29
N PHE A 259 -6.54 18.57 -17.61
CA PHE A 259 -6.47 17.39 -16.74
C PHE A 259 -5.04 17.07 -16.31
N LEU A 260 -4.06 17.18 -17.22
CA LEU A 260 -2.66 16.90 -16.89
C LEU A 260 -2.08 17.95 -15.94
N ASP A 261 -2.49 19.21 -16.04
CA ASP A 261 -2.02 20.27 -15.14
C ASP A 261 -2.64 20.15 -13.73
N ASP A 262 -3.90 19.74 -13.64
CA ASP A 262 -4.52 19.36 -12.37
C ASP A 262 -3.79 18.15 -11.75
N LEU A 263 -3.52 17.12 -12.55
CA LEU A 263 -2.85 15.92 -12.10
C LEU A 263 -1.41 16.16 -11.62
N ARG A 264 -0.71 17.18 -12.14
CA ARG A 264 0.61 17.60 -11.61
C ARG A 264 0.54 18.07 -10.15
N GLN A 265 -0.59 18.61 -9.71
CA GLN A 265 -0.80 19.01 -8.31
C GLN A 265 -1.02 17.81 -7.38
N TYR A 266 -1.31 16.63 -7.93
CA TYR A 266 -1.49 15.41 -7.14
C TYR A 266 -0.19 15.01 -6.42
N LYS A 267 0.96 15.16 -7.08
CA LYS A 267 2.28 14.85 -6.52
C LYS A 267 3.26 15.99 -6.81
N THR A 268 3.47 16.83 -5.80
CA THR A 268 4.29 18.03 -5.87
C THR A 268 5.75 17.77 -5.51
N GLY A 269 6.05 16.63 -4.86
CA GLY A 269 7.37 16.33 -4.29
C GLY A 269 7.58 16.90 -2.89
N ARG A 270 6.58 17.61 -2.32
CA ARG A 270 6.61 18.13 -0.96
C ARG A 270 6.11 17.07 0.03
N THR A 271 6.97 16.10 0.38
CA THR A 271 6.67 15.08 1.39
C THR A 271 7.04 15.56 2.80
N TYR A 272 6.76 14.77 3.84
CA TYR A 272 7.19 15.09 5.21
C TYR A 272 8.71 15.29 5.36
N LEU A 273 9.53 14.66 4.50
CA LEU A 273 10.99 14.83 4.49
C LEU A 273 11.41 16.21 3.99
N THR A 274 10.73 16.73 2.98
CA THR A 274 11.07 18.03 2.38
C THR A 274 10.24 19.18 2.95
N LEU A 275 9.19 18.89 3.74
CA LEU A 275 8.22 19.88 4.25
C LEU A 275 8.86 21.06 4.98
N PHE A 276 9.93 20.83 5.73
CA PHE A 276 10.63 21.85 6.52
C PHE A 276 11.93 22.34 5.86
N HIS A 277 12.34 21.73 4.74
CA HIS A 277 13.49 22.22 3.98
C HIS A 277 13.07 23.43 3.15
N VAL A 278 13.79 24.53 3.31
CA VAL A 278 13.71 25.70 2.42
C VAL A 278 14.59 25.40 1.22
N PRO A 279 14.05 25.16 0.02
CA PRO A 279 14.90 24.93 -1.15
C PRO A 279 15.71 26.20 -1.44
N HIS A 280 17.02 26.07 -1.64
CA HIS A 280 17.90 27.16 -2.11
C HIS A 280 17.70 27.49 -3.60
N THR A 281 16.61 27.02 -4.22
CA THR A 281 16.33 27.20 -5.64
C THR A 281 14.89 27.70 -5.81
N ASP A 282 14.70 28.72 -6.63
CA ASP A 282 13.48 29.51 -6.86
C ASP A 282 12.24 28.74 -7.40
N LYS A 283 12.21 27.41 -7.32
CA LYS A 283 11.00 26.65 -7.62
C LYS A 283 10.08 26.69 -6.40
N ILE A 284 9.22 27.70 -6.42
CA ILE A 284 8.04 27.96 -5.61
C ILE A 284 7.65 26.76 -4.72
N THR A 285 7.63 27.04 -3.42
CA THR A 285 7.15 26.19 -2.32
C THR A 285 5.67 25.81 -2.51
N SER A 286 5.40 24.85 -3.38
CA SER A 286 4.07 24.25 -3.53
C SER A 286 3.70 23.50 -2.26
N ALA A 287 2.48 23.72 -1.77
CA ALA A 287 1.89 22.94 -0.69
C ALA A 287 1.83 21.44 -1.08
N PRO A 288 1.87 20.51 -0.10
CA PRO A 288 1.85 19.07 -0.39
C PRO A 288 0.60 18.65 -1.16
N GLY A 289 0.78 17.74 -2.12
CA GLY A 289 -0.29 17.09 -2.86
C GLY A 289 -0.82 15.84 -2.16
N ALA A 290 -1.92 15.28 -2.67
CA ALA A 290 -2.54 14.07 -2.12
C ALA A 290 -1.60 12.86 -2.20
N GLY A 291 -0.89 12.73 -3.32
CA GLY A 291 0.12 11.71 -3.53
C GLY A 291 1.32 11.83 -2.60
N ASP A 292 1.70 13.05 -2.20
CA ASP A 292 2.79 13.26 -1.25
C ASP A 292 2.39 12.79 0.16
N ILE A 293 1.14 13.01 0.57
CA ILE A 293 0.58 12.50 1.84
C ILE A 293 0.53 10.97 1.83
N LEU A 294 -0.03 10.36 0.77
CA LEU A 294 -0.14 8.91 0.66
C LEU A 294 1.23 8.23 0.59
N THR A 295 2.21 8.84 -0.10
CA THR A 295 3.60 8.36 -0.12
C THR A 295 4.26 8.49 1.25
N SER A 296 3.94 9.54 2.02
CA SER A 296 4.43 9.67 3.41
C SER A 296 3.86 8.57 4.31
N LEU A 297 2.59 8.21 4.16
CA LEU A 297 1.97 7.10 4.88
C LEU A 297 2.56 5.73 4.47
N MET A 298 3.01 5.59 3.22
CA MET A 298 3.73 4.41 2.75
C MET A 298 5.03 4.18 3.54
N ASP A 299 5.77 5.23 3.89
CA ASP A 299 7.00 5.11 4.70
C ASP A 299 6.72 4.57 6.11
N VAL A 300 5.60 4.95 6.71
CA VAL A 300 5.14 4.38 7.99
C VAL A 300 4.78 2.90 7.83
N ALA A 301 4.14 2.53 6.72
CA ALA A 301 3.85 1.12 6.41
C ALA A 301 5.14 0.30 6.24
N ILE A 302 6.16 0.86 5.59
CA ILE A 302 7.48 0.23 5.42
C ILE A 302 8.14 -0.03 6.77
N VAL A 303 8.21 0.97 7.66
CA VAL A 303 8.76 0.77 9.02
C VAL A 303 7.96 -0.30 9.78
N SER A 304 6.65 -0.34 9.57
CA SER A 304 5.75 -1.29 10.24
C SER A 304 5.94 -2.74 9.79
N LEU A 305 6.56 -3.00 8.64
CA LEU A 305 6.97 -4.35 8.22
C LEU A 305 8.00 -4.98 9.19
N ALA A 306 8.66 -4.18 10.04
CA ALA A 306 9.50 -4.71 11.12
C ALA A 306 8.71 -5.62 12.09
N MET A 307 7.40 -5.36 12.30
CA MET A 307 6.56 -6.12 13.23
C MET A 307 6.36 -7.57 12.79
N PRO A 308 5.89 -7.89 11.56
CA PRO A 308 5.81 -9.27 11.10
C PRO A 308 7.19 -9.94 11.01
N ILE A 309 8.24 -9.23 10.59
CA ILE A 309 9.60 -9.80 10.56
C ILE A 309 10.05 -10.21 11.97
N TYR A 310 9.78 -9.39 12.98
CA TYR A 310 10.05 -9.73 14.36
C TYR A 310 9.14 -10.88 14.85
N ALA A 311 7.85 -10.86 14.53
CA ALA A 311 6.90 -11.89 14.96
C ALA A 311 7.30 -13.29 14.44
N TYR A 312 7.65 -13.39 13.16
CA TYR A 312 8.03 -14.64 12.49
C TYR A 312 9.54 -14.94 12.52
N ARG A 313 10.33 -14.22 13.33
CA ARG A 313 11.81 -14.34 13.35
C ARG A 313 12.32 -15.76 13.58
N ALA A 314 11.66 -16.53 14.45
CA ALA A 314 12.06 -17.91 14.73
C ALA A 314 11.84 -18.82 13.52
N ASP A 315 10.73 -18.62 12.80
CA ASP A 315 10.42 -19.39 11.60
C ASP A 315 11.33 -18.99 10.43
N LEU A 316 11.67 -17.70 10.31
CA LEU A 316 12.66 -17.20 9.34
C LEU A 316 14.04 -17.85 9.57
N TRP A 317 14.49 -17.93 10.83
CA TRP A 317 15.75 -18.58 11.17
C TRP A 317 15.74 -20.08 10.92
N ARG A 318 14.65 -20.77 11.27
CA ARG A 318 14.50 -22.23 11.04
C ARG A 318 14.57 -22.59 9.56
N ASN A 319 13.96 -21.75 8.72
CA ASN A 319 13.90 -21.96 7.28
C ASN A 319 14.99 -21.18 6.51
N ALA A 320 15.97 -20.57 7.21
CA ALA A 320 16.97 -19.70 6.58
C ALA A 320 17.79 -20.41 5.51
N ILE A 321 18.07 -21.71 5.68
CA ILE A 321 18.82 -22.54 4.72
C ILE A 321 18.05 -22.72 3.40
N VAL A 322 16.72 -22.70 3.44
CA VAL A 322 15.88 -22.75 2.23
C VAL A 322 15.65 -21.35 1.68
N LEU A 323 15.35 -20.38 2.55
CA LEU A 323 14.97 -19.02 2.16
C LEU A 323 16.15 -18.20 1.62
N LEU A 324 17.29 -18.16 2.31
CA LEU A 324 18.42 -17.28 1.93
C LEU A 324 19.01 -17.64 0.56
N PRO A 325 19.35 -18.91 0.25
CA PRO A 325 19.87 -19.24 -1.08
C PRO A 325 18.86 -18.93 -2.19
N THR A 326 17.57 -19.21 -1.96
CA THR A 326 16.51 -18.88 -2.92
C THR A 326 16.44 -17.38 -3.17
N ILE A 327 16.45 -16.56 -2.11
CA ILE A 327 16.45 -15.10 -2.21
C ILE A 327 17.69 -14.61 -2.97
N LEU A 328 18.88 -15.14 -2.65
CA LEU A 328 20.13 -14.74 -3.31
C LEU A 328 20.13 -15.07 -4.80
N VAL A 329 19.72 -16.28 -5.19
CA VAL A 329 19.64 -16.69 -6.60
C VAL A 329 18.63 -15.83 -7.36
N MET A 330 17.45 -15.59 -6.78
CA MET A 330 16.40 -14.78 -7.41
C MET A 330 16.79 -13.30 -7.51
N THR A 331 17.49 -12.79 -6.50
CA THR A 331 18.05 -11.43 -6.51
C THR A 331 19.11 -11.32 -7.59
N PHE A 332 20.04 -12.26 -7.68
CA PHE A 332 21.06 -12.29 -8.73
C PHE A 332 20.41 -12.30 -10.13
N GLY A 333 19.40 -13.14 -10.34
CA GLY A 333 18.66 -13.18 -11.60
C GLY A 333 17.96 -11.84 -11.91
N SER A 334 17.33 -11.23 -10.91
CA SER A 334 16.64 -9.94 -11.06
C SER A 334 17.59 -8.79 -11.43
N PHE A 335 18.80 -8.78 -10.87
CA PHE A 335 19.77 -7.71 -11.08
C PHE A 335 20.61 -7.89 -12.35
N PHE A 336 21.09 -9.11 -12.62
CA PHE A 336 22.09 -9.34 -13.65
C PHE A 336 21.55 -10.03 -14.90
N ILE A 337 20.47 -10.81 -14.79
CA ILE A 337 19.93 -11.58 -15.91
C ILE A 337 18.74 -10.84 -16.53
N TYR A 338 17.87 -10.26 -15.70
CA TYR A 338 16.62 -9.66 -16.17
C TYR A 338 16.82 -8.41 -17.05
N PRO A 339 17.70 -7.44 -16.71
CA PRO A 339 17.91 -6.26 -17.56
C PRO A 339 18.51 -6.57 -18.93
N PRO A 340 19.57 -7.40 -19.08
CA PRO A 340 20.08 -7.78 -20.40
C PRO A 340 19.05 -8.49 -21.28
N ILE A 341 18.24 -9.40 -20.71
CA ILE A 341 17.16 -10.06 -21.44
C ILE A 341 16.14 -9.03 -21.96
N CYS A 342 15.74 -8.06 -21.12
CA CYS A 342 14.83 -6.98 -21.55
C CYS A 342 15.41 -6.19 -22.73
N HIS A 343 16.71 -5.90 -22.69
CA HIS A 343 17.38 -5.17 -23.76
C HIS A 343 17.43 -5.97 -25.06
N ILE A 344 17.75 -7.28 -24.99
CA ILE A 344 17.80 -8.18 -26.14
C ILE A 344 16.43 -8.33 -26.81
N ILE A 345 15.35 -8.32 -26.02
CA ILE A 345 13.96 -8.41 -26.51
C ILE A 345 13.51 -7.10 -27.19
N GLY A 346 14.31 -6.03 -27.11
CA GLY A 346 14.08 -4.77 -27.80
C GLY A 346 13.45 -3.67 -26.94
N ILE A 347 13.53 -3.77 -25.61
CA ILE A 347 13.19 -2.67 -24.70
C ILE A 347 14.36 -1.68 -24.66
N SER A 348 14.06 -0.38 -24.56
CA SER A 348 15.09 0.66 -24.48
C SER A 348 16.09 0.41 -23.32
N PRO A 349 17.38 0.76 -23.46
CA PRO A 349 18.39 0.52 -22.43
C PRO A 349 18.02 1.12 -21.06
N GLU A 350 17.56 2.38 -21.05
CA GLU A 350 17.16 3.09 -19.83
C GLU A 350 16.01 2.40 -19.09
N ARG A 351 15.04 1.84 -19.82
CA ARG A 351 13.91 1.12 -19.21
C ARG A 351 14.26 -0.31 -18.86
N SER A 352 15.18 -0.93 -19.59
CA SER A 352 15.73 -2.25 -19.30
C SER A 352 16.48 -2.23 -17.97
N LEU A 353 17.34 -1.23 -17.74
CA LEU A 353 17.99 -1.00 -16.44
C LEU A 353 17.00 -0.77 -15.31
N ALA A 354 15.87 -0.09 -15.59
CA ALA A 354 14.83 0.12 -14.60
C ALA A 354 14.16 -1.19 -14.13
N PHE A 355 14.33 -2.33 -14.80
CA PHE A 355 13.82 -3.62 -14.32
C PHE A 355 14.62 -4.14 -13.11
N ALA A 356 15.91 -3.82 -12.98
CA ALA A 356 16.70 -4.24 -11.82
C ALA A 356 16.14 -3.63 -10.51
N GLY A 357 15.66 -2.39 -10.57
CA GLY A 357 15.08 -1.71 -9.40
C GLY A 357 13.66 -2.14 -9.05
N ARG A 358 12.98 -2.92 -9.89
CA ARG A 358 11.57 -3.32 -9.66
C ARG A 358 11.41 -4.51 -8.72
N SER A 359 12.42 -5.34 -8.59
CA SER A 359 12.43 -6.46 -7.63
C SER A 359 12.70 -6.00 -6.19
N ILE A 360 12.80 -4.68 -5.97
CA ILE A 360 13.04 -4.07 -4.66
C ILE A 360 11.85 -3.15 -4.35
N THR A 361 11.58 -2.95 -3.06
CA THR A 361 10.53 -2.01 -2.59
C THR A 361 10.73 -0.63 -3.21
N LEU A 362 9.64 0.01 -3.65
CA LEU A 362 9.64 1.30 -4.36
C LEU A 362 10.56 2.35 -3.71
N ALA A 363 10.56 2.44 -2.38
CA ALA A 363 11.42 3.35 -1.62
C ALA A 363 12.92 3.15 -1.91
N LEU A 364 13.39 1.92 -2.10
CA LEU A 364 14.77 1.60 -2.51
C LEU A 364 14.95 1.60 -4.03
N GLY A 365 13.91 1.22 -4.77
CA GLY A 365 13.95 1.14 -6.22
C GLY A 365 14.19 2.51 -6.87
N THR A 366 13.59 3.59 -6.34
CA THR A 366 13.76 4.95 -6.87
C THR A 366 15.23 5.43 -6.82
N PRO A 367 15.90 5.51 -5.65
CA PRO A 367 17.30 5.96 -5.60
C PRO A 367 18.26 5.00 -6.34
N PHE A 368 17.95 3.69 -6.37
CA PHE A 368 18.74 2.72 -7.12
C PHE A 368 18.65 2.93 -8.65
N THR A 369 17.45 3.16 -9.18
CA THR A 369 17.25 3.43 -10.61
C THR A 369 17.77 4.79 -11.03
N GLU A 370 17.70 5.79 -10.15
CA GLU A 370 18.36 7.08 -10.35
C GLU A 370 19.89 6.94 -10.44
N ALA A 371 20.50 6.13 -9.56
CA ALA A 371 21.93 5.85 -9.60
C ALA A 371 22.35 5.13 -10.90
N LEU A 372 21.44 4.36 -11.50
CA LEU A 372 21.63 3.67 -12.79
C LEU A 372 21.23 4.52 -14.01
N ALA A 373 20.82 5.79 -13.81
CA ALA A 373 20.27 6.67 -14.86
C ALA A 373 19.10 6.04 -15.64
N ALA A 374 18.26 5.24 -14.96
CA ALA A 374 17.18 4.47 -15.56
C ALA A 374 15.82 5.20 -15.49
N MET A 375 15.00 5.10 -16.54
CA MET A 375 13.64 5.66 -16.56
C MET A 375 12.66 4.74 -15.81
N SER A 376 12.29 5.11 -14.58
CA SER A 376 11.58 4.23 -13.65
C SER A 376 10.06 4.34 -13.65
N SER A 377 9.46 5.52 -13.78
CA SER A 377 8.05 5.73 -13.40
C SER A 377 7.03 4.78 -14.07
N VAL A 378 7.02 4.68 -15.41
CA VAL A 378 6.04 3.82 -16.13
C VAL A 378 6.24 2.34 -15.82
N CYS A 379 7.50 1.98 -15.76
CA CYS A 379 8.02 0.65 -15.60
C CYS A 379 7.62 0.04 -14.24
N PHE A 380 7.69 0.82 -13.16
CA PHE A 380 7.21 0.42 -11.83
C PHE A 380 5.68 0.30 -11.76
N VAL A 381 4.96 1.21 -12.43
CA VAL A 381 3.50 1.20 -12.44
C VAL A 381 2.96 0.02 -13.23
N LEU A 382 3.50 -0.25 -14.43
CA LEU A 382 3.12 -1.41 -15.22
C LEU A 382 3.39 -2.71 -14.46
N TYR A 383 4.55 -2.84 -13.81
CA TYR A 383 4.84 -3.98 -12.94
C TYR A 383 3.78 -4.15 -11.85
N GLY A 384 3.49 -3.08 -11.10
CA GLY A 384 2.48 -3.09 -10.05
C GLY A 384 1.10 -3.48 -10.58
N THR A 385 0.68 -2.92 -11.72
CA THR A 385 -0.60 -3.22 -12.38
C THR A 385 -0.69 -4.70 -12.73
N PHE A 386 0.34 -5.25 -13.39
CA PHE A 386 0.33 -6.64 -13.83
C PHE A 386 0.44 -7.63 -12.67
N MET A 387 1.28 -7.36 -11.66
CA MET A 387 1.38 -8.20 -10.46
C MET A 387 0.05 -8.25 -9.71
N VAL A 388 -0.57 -7.10 -9.52
CA VAL A 388 -1.86 -6.98 -8.85
C VAL A 388 -2.96 -7.67 -9.67
N ALA A 389 -2.92 -7.57 -11.01
CA ALA A 389 -3.83 -8.30 -11.89
C ALA A 389 -3.61 -9.82 -11.82
N MET A 390 -2.37 -10.30 -11.90
CA MET A 390 -2.04 -11.74 -11.87
C MET A 390 -2.37 -12.38 -10.52
N ALA A 391 -2.07 -11.70 -9.41
CA ALA A 391 -2.43 -12.16 -8.06
C ALA A 391 -3.95 -12.26 -7.85
N SER A 392 -4.74 -11.54 -8.67
CA SER A 392 -6.20 -11.56 -8.62
C SER A 392 -6.82 -12.71 -9.42
N ILE A 393 -6.03 -13.56 -10.10
CA ILE A 393 -6.51 -14.69 -10.94
C ILE A 393 -6.55 -15.99 -10.11
N PRO A 394 -7.73 -16.46 -9.62
CA PRO A 394 -7.82 -17.64 -8.77
C PRO A 394 -7.31 -18.95 -9.39
N PRO A 395 -7.52 -19.23 -10.69
CA PRO A 395 -6.95 -20.42 -11.33
C PRO A 395 -5.42 -20.50 -11.18
N LEU A 396 -4.73 -19.36 -11.27
CA LEU A 396 -3.28 -19.30 -11.09
C LEU A 396 -2.91 -19.62 -9.64
N VAL A 397 -3.64 -19.06 -8.67
CA VAL A 397 -3.47 -19.34 -7.24
C VAL A 397 -3.77 -20.81 -6.90
N HIS A 398 -4.80 -21.42 -7.49
CA HIS A 398 -5.16 -22.82 -7.28
C HIS A 398 -4.13 -23.77 -7.89
N SER A 399 -3.68 -23.51 -9.13
CA SER A 399 -2.58 -24.26 -9.74
C SER A 399 -1.32 -24.18 -8.89
N LEU A 400 -1.00 -23.02 -8.32
CA LEU A 400 0.13 -22.85 -7.41
C LEU A 400 -0.03 -23.66 -6.11
N ARG A 401 -1.21 -23.64 -5.49
CA ARG A 401 -1.48 -24.47 -4.29
C ARG A 401 -1.31 -25.94 -4.59
N HIS A 402 -1.76 -26.41 -5.75
CA HIS A 402 -1.59 -27.78 -6.17
C HIS A 402 -0.11 -28.14 -6.42
N ILE A 403 0.66 -27.25 -7.06
CA ILE A 403 2.10 -27.44 -7.32
C ILE A 403 2.91 -27.57 -6.01
N VAL A 404 2.50 -26.87 -4.94
CA VAL A 404 3.21 -26.88 -3.64
C VAL A 404 2.59 -27.90 -2.65
N GLY A 405 1.69 -28.78 -3.11
CA GLY A 405 1.11 -29.85 -2.29
C GLY A 405 0.08 -29.38 -1.24
N LEU A 406 -0.49 -28.19 -1.43
CA LEU A 406 -1.55 -27.60 -0.61
C LEU A 406 -2.94 -27.68 -1.30
N GLY A 407 -3.10 -28.55 -2.29
CA GLY A 407 -4.36 -28.76 -3.00
C GLY A 407 -5.28 -29.72 -2.26
N ASN A 408 -6.45 -29.23 -1.83
CA ASN A 408 -7.69 -30.00 -1.93
C ASN A 408 -8.32 -29.70 -3.28
#